data_AF-A0ABD1Q804-F1
#
_entry.id   AF-A0ABD1Q804-F1
#
_cell.length_a   1.000
_cell.length_b   1.000
_cell.length_c   1.000
_cell.angle_alpha   90.00
_cell.angle_beta   90.00
_cell.angle_gamma   90.00
#
_symmetry.space_group_name_H-M   'P 1'
#
loop_
_entity.id
_entity.type
_entity.pdbx_description
1 polymer ?
#
loop_
_entity_poly.entity_id
_entity_poly.type
_entity_poly.pdbx_seq_one_letter_code
_entity_poly.pdbx_strand_id
1 'polypeptide(L)'
;MKPVSVLVYYDGEWNHSWSYDAYAIVGKIVPLECSYVKLVKIIMKELQWDQSQHAIKIQYQVMDDGLLIKICSDISVYFYIQVKKTESNLTKFPLSVDVENVVYIEDNQICLGNAVTSEDNSGHSQEVNA
;
A
#
# COMPACT_ATOMS: atom_id res chain seq x y z
N MET A 1 16.30 23.46 -1.84
CA MET A 1 14.89 23.08 -2.13
C MET A 1 14.25 22.53 -0.84
N LYS A 2 12.93 22.65 -0.66
CA LYS A 2 12.22 22.25 0.58
C LYS A 2 11.67 20.81 0.48
N PRO A 3 11.65 20.03 1.58
CA PRO A 3 11.04 18.69 1.60
C PRO A 3 9.53 18.76 1.36
N VAL A 4 8.91 17.62 1.01
CA VAL A 4 7.46 17.54 0.73
C VAL A 4 6.70 17.00 1.94
N SER A 5 5.53 17.58 2.20
CA SER A 5 4.59 17.08 3.22
C SER A 5 3.60 16.11 2.59
N VAL A 6 3.42 14.97 3.23
CA VAL A 6 2.67 13.83 2.70
C VAL A 6 1.76 13.28 3.80
N LEU A 7 0.51 13.00 3.44
CA LEU A 7 -0.39 12.19 4.27
C LEU A 7 -0.20 10.72 3.92
N VAL A 8 -0.18 9.87 4.93
CA VAL A 8 -0.08 8.42 4.81
C VAL A 8 -1.31 7.81 5.44
N TYR A 9 -2.05 7.04 4.65
CA TYR A 9 -3.22 6.28 5.03
C TYR A 9 -2.80 4.82 5.24
N TYR A 10 -3.24 4.23 6.34
CA TYR A 10 -2.88 2.88 6.76
C TYR A 10 -4.03 2.25 7.54
N ASP A 11 -3.96 0.94 7.78
CA ASP A 11 -5.02 0.15 8.43
C ASP A 11 -6.40 0.32 7.77
N GLY A 12 -6.43 0.66 6.48
CA GLY A 12 -7.65 0.77 5.70
C GLY A 12 -7.91 -0.45 4.82
N GLU A 13 -9.08 -0.47 4.21
CA GLU A 13 -9.51 -1.52 3.30
C GLU A 13 -9.78 -0.94 1.91
N TRP A 14 -9.29 -1.62 0.87
CA TRP A 14 -9.67 -1.29 -0.50
C TRP A 14 -11.05 -1.85 -0.79
N ASN A 15 -12.00 -0.96 -1.11
CA ASN A 15 -13.33 -1.38 -1.53
C ASN A 15 -13.37 -1.72 -3.03
N HIS A 16 -14.50 -2.28 -3.48
CA HIS A 16 -14.72 -2.67 -4.89
C HIS A 16 -14.70 -1.48 -5.87
N SER A 17 -14.74 -0.25 -5.36
CA SER A 17 -14.67 0.99 -6.13
C SER A 17 -13.28 1.62 -6.12
N TRP A 18 -12.25 0.89 -5.69
CA TRP A 18 -10.87 1.40 -5.59
C TRP A 18 -10.73 2.64 -4.70
N SER A 19 -11.63 2.80 -3.72
CA SER A 19 -11.46 3.73 -2.62
C SER A 19 -10.80 3.02 -1.45
N TYR A 20 -9.92 3.73 -0.76
CA TYR A 20 -9.34 3.29 0.49
C TYR A 20 -10.23 3.83 1.61
N ASP A 21 -10.92 2.95 2.33
CA ASP A 21 -11.88 3.32 3.38
C ASP A 21 -11.41 2.81 4.76
N ALA A 22 -12.06 3.30 5.83
CA ALA A 22 -11.79 2.92 7.23
C ALA A 22 -10.33 3.10 7.70
N TYR A 23 -9.56 3.96 7.02
CA TYR A 23 -8.14 4.16 7.28
C TYR A 23 -7.87 5.11 8.46
N ALA A 24 -6.72 4.89 9.10
CA ALA A 24 -6.06 5.88 9.94
C ALA A 24 -5.11 6.76 9.11
N ILE A 25 -4.78 7.97 9.62
CA ILE A 25 -3.95 8.96 8.90
C ILE A 25 -2.80 9.43 9.78
N VAL A 26 -1.59 9.47 9.20
CA VAL A 26 -0.43 10.19 9.76
C VAL A 26 0.17 11.16 8.75
N GLY A 27 0.82 12.23 9.24
CA GLY A 27 1.54 13.21 8.43
C GLY A 27 3.05 12.98 8.46
N LYS A 28 3.70 12.93 7.30
CA LYS A 28 5.16 12.77 7.15
C LYS A 28 5.79 13.90 6.35
N ILE A 29 7.05 14.22 6.70
CA ILE A 29 7.93 15.04 5.87
C ILE A 29 8.88 14.11 5.14
N VAL A 30 8.84 14.13 3.82
CA VAL A 30 9.70 13.30 2.95
C VAL A 30 10.83 14.17 2.37
N PRO A 31 12.11 13.83 2.60
CA PRO A 31 13.24 14.51 1.98
C PRO A 31 13.22 14.40 0.46
N LEU A 32 13.79 15.37 -0.25
CA LEU A 32 13.79 15.37 -1.72
C LEU A 32 14.64 14.25 -2.34
N GLU A 33 15.75 13.91 -1.71
CA GLU A 33 16.65 12.82 -2.12
C GLU A 33 16.33 11.53 -1.34
N CYS A 34 15.04 11.28 -1.12
CA CYS A 34 14.60 10.07 -0.42
C CYS A 34 14.68 8.86 -1.35
N SER A 35 15.43 7.84 -0.94
CA SER A 35 15.36 6.53 -1.59
C SER A 35 14.12 5.76 -1.13
N TYR A 36 13.76 4.72 -1.87
CA TYR A 36 12.67 3.81 -1.51
C TYR A 36 12.87 3.19 -0.13
N VAL A 37 14.07 2.65 0.14
CA VAL A 37 14.39 2.07 1.45
C VAL A 37 14.25 3.10 2.58
N LYS A 38 14.64 4.36 2.35
CA LYS A 38 14.46 5.43 3.34
C LYS A 38 12.99 5.78 3.53
N LEU A 39 12.19 5.81 2.46
CA LEU A 39 10.75 6.07 2.55
C LEU A 39 10.05 4.98 3.37
N VAL A 40 10.32 3.71 3.07
CA VAL A 40 9.81 2.56 3.84
C VAL A 40 10.20 2.68 5.31
N LYS A 41 11.46 3.02 5.62
CA LYS A 41 11.91 3.26 7.01
C LYS A 41 11.17 4.39 7.70
N ILE A 42 10.91 5.51 7.01
CA ILE A 42 10.18 6.64 7.56
C ILE A 42 8.74 6.24 7.91
N ILE A 43 8.06 5.52 7.00
CA ILE A 43 6.69 5.09 7.19
C ILE A 43 6.60 4.04 8.31
N MET A 44 7.37 2.95 8.22
CA MET A 44 7.37 1.87 9.21
C MET A 44 7.67 2.38 10.62
N LYS A 45 8.65 3.29 10.75
CA LYS A 45 8.98 3.90 12.04
C LYS A 45 7.80 4.69 12.63
N GLU A 46 7.04 5.40 11.80
CA GLU A 46 5.86 6.11 12.28
C GLU A 46 4.75 5.17 12.73
N LEU A 47 4.48 4.15 11.91
CA LEU A 47 3.44 3.17 12.19
C LEU A 47 3.82 2.21 13.32
N GLN A 48 5.05 2.32 13.85
CA GLN A 48 5.62 1.42 14.85
C GLN A 48 5.61 -0.05 14.38
N TRP A 49 5.72 -0.25 13.07
CA TRP A 49 5.78 -1.57 12.44
C TRP A 49 7.22 -2.05 12.34
N ASP A 50 7.44 -3.32 12.67
CA ASP A 50 8.75 -3.96 12.56
C ASP A 50 9.00 -4.41 11.12
N GLN A 51 10.08 -3.90 10.52
CA GLN A 51 10.53 -4.26 9.16
C GLN A 51 10.97 -5.73 9.04
N SER A 52 11.26 -6.39 10.16
CA SER A 52 11.58 -7.82 10.17
C SER A 52 10.34 -8.71 10.07
N GLN A 53 9.15 -8.16 10.34
CA GLN A 53 7.88 -8.89 10.39
C GLN A 53 6.89 -8.45 9.31
N HIS A 54 7.04 -7.22 8.81
CA HIS A 54 6.11 -6.62 7.87
C HIS A 54 6.86 -6.19 6.60
N ALA A 55 6.42 -6.69 5.46
CA ALA A 55 6.63 -5.99 4.19
C ALA A 55 5.44 -5.04 3.97
N ILE A 56 5.67 -3.93 3.28
CA ILE A 56 4.60 -2.99 2.95
C ILE A 56 4.56 -2.71 1.46
N LYS A 57 3.35 -2.54 0.97
CA LYS A 57 3.05 -1.98 -0.34
C LYS A 57 2.70 -0.52 -0.16
N ILE A 58 3.38 0.35 -0.91
CA ILE A 58 3.10 1.79 -0.93
C ILE A 58 2.51 2.15 -2.29
N GLN A 59 1.38 2.85 -2.30
CA GLN A 59 0.71 3.30 -3.51
C GLN A 59 0.04 4.65 -3.29
N TYR A 60 -0.31 5.35 -4.36
CA TYR A 60 -1.12 6.57 -4.30
C TYR A 60 -2.05 6.66 -5.49
N GLN A 61 -3.23 7.23 -5.26
CA GLN A 61 -4.24 7.42 -6.28
C GLN A 61 -4.03 8.74 -7.02
N VAL A 62 -4.04 8.70 -8.35
CA VAL A 62 -3.81 9.88 -9.21
C VAL A 62 -5.13 10.49 -9.70
N MET A 63 -6.14 9.65 -9.89
CA MET A 63 -7.45 10.02 -10.42
C MET A 63 -8.56 9.33 -9.61
N ASP A 64 -9.72 9.98 -9.53
CA ASP A 64 -10.87 9.48 -8.77
C ASP A 64 -11.47 8.19 -9.38
N ASP A 65 -10.97 7.73 -10.53
CA ASP A 65 -11.36 6.51 -11.24
C ASP A 65 -10.63 5.24 -10.74
N GLY A 66 -9.78 5.36 -9.72
CA GLY A 66 -9.09 4.23 -9.12
C GLY A 66 -7.71 3.93 -9.72
N LEU A 67 -7.15 4.82 -10.54
CA LEU A 67 -5.77 4.66 -11.03
C LEU A 67 -4.74 4.84 -9.91
N LEU A 68 -4.17 3.72 -9.47
CA LEU A 68 -3.13 3.64 -8.44
C LEU A 68 -1.73 3.53 -9.06
N ILE A 69 -0.82 4.39 -8.61
CA ILE A 69 0.61 4.26 -8.90
C ILE A 69 1.31 3.64 -7.70
N LYS A 70 2.04 2.55 -7.95
CA LYS A 70 2.87 1.88 -6.94
C LYS A 70 4.21 2.59 -6.78
N ILE A 71 4.69 2.67 -5.55
CA ILE A 71 6.04 3.10 -5.21
C ILE A 71 6.84 1.87 -4.79
N CYS A 72 7.81 1.45 -5.60
CA CYS A 72 8.58 0.22 -5.40
C CYS A 72 10.09 0.37 -5.70
N SER A 73 10.54 1.58 -6.04
CA SER A 73 11.93 1.88 -6.40
C SER A 73 12.27 3.35 -6.18
N ASP A 74 13.56 3.67 -6.14
CA ASP A 74 14.04 5.06 -5.99
C ASP A 74 13.50 5.97 -7.10
N ILE A 75 13.36 5.45 -8.32
CA ILE A 75 12.77 6.19 -9.46
C ILE A 75 11.30 6.51 -9.19
N SER A 76 10.52 5.56 -8.68
CA SER A 76 9.11 5.78 -8.36
C SER A 76 8.91 6.77 -7.19
N VAL A 77 9.82 6.78 -6.21
CA VAL A 77 9.83 7.78 -5.12
C VAL A 77 10.13 9.17 -5.69
N TYR A 78 11.15 9.27 -6.54
CA TYR A 78 11.51 10.53 -7.18
C TYR A 78 10.34 11.09 -7.99
N PHE A 79 9.67 10.26 -8.79
CA PHE A 79 8.49 10.66 -9.54
C PHE A 79 7.37 11.17 -8.62
N TYR A 80 7.05 10.46 -7.55
CA TYR A 80 6.07 10.89 -6.54
C TYR A 80 6.42 12.25 -5.93
N ILE A 81 7.70 12.46 -5.56
CA ILE A 81 8.17 13.74 -5.02
C ILE A 81 7.98 14.87 -6.05
N GLN A 82 8.23 14.65 -7.34
CA GLN A 82 7.98 15.67 -8.36
C GLN A 82 6.49 16.01 -8.47
N VAL A 83 5.60 15.00 -8.45
CA VAL A 83 4.14 15.21 -8.44
C VAL A 83 3.70 16.03 -7.22
N LYS A 84 4.15 15.65 -6.01
CA LYS A 84 3.81 16.39 -4.79
C LYS A 84 4.39 17.81 -4.75
N LYS A 85 5.49 18.09 -5.43
CA LYS A 85 6.04 19.46 -5.50
C LYS A 85 5.20 20.39 -6.37
N THR A 86 4.53 19.86 -7.39
CA THR A 86 3.66 20.65 -8.25
C THR A 86 2.26 20.84 -7.68
N GLU A 87 1.91 20.10 -6.62
CA GLU A 87 0.61 20.14 -5.97
C GLU A 87 0.68 20.81 -4.59
N SER A 88 0.00 21.94 -4.46
CA SER A 88 -0.02 22.73 -3.21
C SER A 88 -0.99 22.18 -2.16
N ASN A 89 -1.98 21.40 -2.59
CA ASN A 89 -2.97 20.82 -1.69
C ASN A 89 -2.36 19.63 -0.92
N LEU A 90 -2.37 19.75 0.41
CA LEU A 90 -1.87 18.71 1.31
C LEU A 90 -2.62 17.37 1.13
N THR A 91 -3.92 17.42 0.87
CA THR A 91 -4.79 16.22 0.81
C THR A 91 -4.73 15.49 -0.53
N LYS A 92 -4.06 16.06 -1.54
CA LYS A 92 -3.89 15.42 -2.85
C LYS A 92 -2.71 14.44 -2.84
N PHE A 93 -2.92 13.30 -3.51
CA PHE A 93 -1.96 12.19 -3.64
C PHE A 93 -1.44 11.68 -2.28
N PRO A 94 -2.35 11.32 -1.34
CA PRO A 94 -1.94 10.63 -0.12
C PRO A 94 -1.33 9.28 -0.48
N LEU A 95 -0.37 8.82 0.33
CA LEU A 95 0.14 7.46 0.22
C LEU A 95 -0.82 6.53 0.96
N SER A 96 -1.26 5.46 0.31
CA SER A 96 -1.89 4.32 0.97
C SER A 96 -0.84 3.25 1.21
N VAL A 97 -0.85 2.69 2.41
CA VAL A 97 0.12 1.69 2.87
C VAL A 97 -0.61 0.46 3.37
N ASP A 98 -0.32 -0.66 2.74
CA ASP A 98 -0.89 -1.96 3.07
C ASP A 98 0.24 -2.91 3.48
N VAL A 99 0.01 -3.77 4.47
CA VAL A 99 0.93 -4.85 4.81
C VAL A 99 0.86 -5.92 3.72
N GLU A 100 2.01 -6.30 3.17
CA GLU A 100 2.12 -7.47 2.31
C GLU A 100 2.33 -8.71 3.18
N ASN A 101 1.52 -9.75 2.97
CA ASN A 101 1.73 -11.05 3.60
C ASN A 101 3.04 -11.65 3.07
N VAL A 102 4.08 -11.63 3.89
CA VAL A 102 5.34 -12.31 3.58
C VAL A 102 5.23 -13.76 4.02
N VAL A 103 5.17 -14.68 3.06
CA VAL A 103 5.35 -16.10 3.35
C VAL A 103 6.85 -16.39 3.36
N TYR A 104 7.43 -16.53 4.55
CA TYR A 104 8.80 -17.02 4.69
C TYR A 104 8.79 -18.53 4.45
N ILE A 105 9.24 -18.95 3.26
CA ILE A 105 9.61 -20.35 3.03
C ILE A 105 11.08 -20.47 3.46
N GLU A 106 11.34 -21.29 4.47
CA GLU A 106 12.70 -21.69 4.85
C GLU A 106 13.36 -22.37 3.63
N ASP A 107 14.52 -21.85 3.23
CA ASP A 107 15.41 -22.33 2.16
C ASP A 107 15.04 -22.03 0.68
N ASN A 108 15.35 -20.79 0.24
CA ASN A 108 15.51 -20.32 -1.16
C ASN A 108 14.28 -19.63 -1.78
N GLN A 109 14.29 -18.28 -1.89
CA GLN A 109 13.11 -17.49 -2.31
C GLN A 109 13.23 -16.79 -3.67
N ILE A 110 12.18 -16.96 -4.48
CA ILE A 110 11.72 -16.04 -5.54
C ILE A 110 10.22 -15.79 -5.26
N CYS A 111 9.74 -14.55 -5.39
CA CYS A 111 8.32 -14.20 -5.17
C CYS A 111 7.59 -13.92 -6.50
N LEU A 112 6.40 -14.51 -6.70
CA LEU A 112 5.33 -13.94 -7.55
C LEU A 112 3.93 -14.35 -7.07
N GLY A 113 3.08 -13.34 -6.86
CA GLY A 113 1.64 -13.35 -7.20
C GLY A 113 0.65 -13.99 -6.23
N ASN A 114 -0.29 -13.19 -5.71
CA ASN A 114 -1.44 -13.65 -4.95
C ASN A 114 -2.30 -14.64 -5.75
N ALA A 115 -2.53 -15.85 -5.23
CA ALA A 115 -3.60 -16.71 -5.68
C ALA A 115 -4.90 -16.27 -4.98
N VAL A 116 -5.82 -15.68 -5.74
CA VAL A 116 -7.24 -15.64 -5.37
C VAL A 116 -7.79 -17.04 -5.62
N THR A 117 -8.19 -17.77 -4.57
CA THR A 117 -9.05 -18.94 -4.74
C THR A 117 -10.47 -18.55 -4.39
N SER A 118 -11.30 -18.49 -5.43
CA SER A 118 -12.75 -18.46 -5.38
C SER A 118 -13.30 -19.58 -4.49
N GLU A 119 -14.11 -19.23 -3.50
CA GLU A 119 -15.01 -20.19 -2.85
C GLU A 119 -16.23 -20.39 -3.76
N ASP A 120 -16.27 -21.51 -4.47
CA ASP A 120 -17.49 -22.06 -5.05
C ASP A 120 -17.50 -23.57 -4.81
N ASN A 121 -18.37 -24.01 -3.89
CA ASN A 121 -19.11 -25.27 -4.02
C ASN A 121 -20.18 -25.39 -2.92
N SER A 122 -21.32 -24.73 -3.14
CA SER A 122 -22.59 -25.20 -2.58
C SER A 122 -23.08 -26.39 -3.40
N GLY A 123 -22.96 -27.60 -2.86
CA GLY A 123 -23.42 -28.81 -3.52
C GLY A 123 -23.54 -29.99 -2.57
N HIS A 124 -24.58 -30.02 -1.73
CA HIS A 124 -25.07 -31.29 -1.19
C HIS A 124 -26.59 -31.26 -1.04
N SER A 125 -27.27 -31.90 -1.98
CA SER A 125 -28.67 -32.33 -1.83
C SER A 125 -28.64 -33.84 -1.63
N GLN A 126 -29.27 -34.33 -0.56
CA GLN A 126 -30.31 -35.38 -0.59
C GLN A 126 -30.63 -35.88 0.83
N GLU A 127 -31.82 -35.56 1.32
CA GLU A 127 -32.63 -36.47 2.14
C GLU A 127 -34.09 -36.28 1.69
N VAL A 128 -34.67 -37.32 1.08
CA VAL A 128 -36.09 -37.40 0.74
C VAL A 128 -36.70 -38.52 1.59
N ASN A 129 -37.67 -38.14 2.42
CA ASN A 129 -38.49 -39.04 3.21
C ASN A 129 -39.42 -39.88 2.32
N ALA A 130 -39.55 -41.17 2.64
CA ALA A 130 -40.76 -41.98 2.47
C ALA A 130 -40.75 -43.12 3.50
#